data_AF-A0A2P5WSB3-F1
#
_entry.id   AF-A0A2P5WSB3-F1
#
_cell.length_a   1.000
_cell.length_b   1.000
_cell.length_c   1.000
_cell.angle_alpha   90.00
_cell.angle_beta   90.00
_cell.angle_gamma   90.00
#
_symmetry.space_group_name_H-M   'P 1'
#
loop_
_entity.id
_entity.type
_entity.pdbx_description
1 polymer ?
#
loop_
_entity_poly.entity_id
_entity_poly.type
_entity_poly.pdbx_seq_one_letter_code
_entity_poly.pdbx_strand_id
1 'polypeptide(L)'
;MVRRVEGQLGLEERLNRLRHRMKVYFDGSRPDHQEALRALWSATYPGKELHGLISDQWKEMGWQGRDPSTDFRGAGFISLENLLFFAKTFSQGGNRSAWEYPFAVAGVNITFMIMQMLDLDALKPRTFIRSVFLQMLSENEWAFDLLYCVAFVVMDKQWLEKNATYMEFNVREKLNILTFPNNKRPIFETQLERELLMDDVLRIEDMPSYTLLC
;
A
#
# COMPACT_ATOMS: atom_id res chain seq x y z
N MET A 1 8.69 -17.29 -29.65
CA MET A 1 7.33 -17.82 -29.39
C MET A 1 7.23 -18.39 -27.98
N VAL A 2 8.14 -19.28 -27.56
CA VAL A 2 8.18 -19.88 -26.20
C VAL A 2 8.22 -18.85 -25.06
N ARG A 3 9.16 -17.88 -25.05
CA ARG A 3 9.22 -16.81 -24.03
C ARG A 3 7.94 -15.95 -23.92
N ARG A 4 7.19 -15.80 -25.01
CA ARG A 4 5.95 -15.00 -25.05
C ARG A 4 4.78 -15.76 -24.44
N VAL A 5 4.78 -17.09 -24.57
CA VAL A 5 3.79 -17.98 -23.95
C VAL A 5 4.11 -18.16 -22.45
N GLU A 6 5.38 -18.34 -22.08
CA GLU A 6 5.82 -18.38 -20.67
C GLU A 6 5.50 -17.08 -19.91
N GLY A 7 5.75 -15.92 -20.54
CA GLY A 7 5.39 -14.62 -19.95
C GLY A 7 3.88 -14.42 -19.78
N GLN A 8 3.05 -14.97 -20.68
CA GLN A 8 1.59 -14.90 -20.56
C GLN A 8 1.05 -15.85 -19.47
N LEU A 9 1.55 -17.09 -19.39
CA LEU A 9 1.18 -18.01 -18.31
C LEU A 9 1.61 -17.47 -16.94
N GLY A 10 2.81 -16.90 -16.84
CA GLY A 10 3.31 -16.29 -15.61
C GLY A 10 2.51 -15.05 -15.19
N LEU A 11 2.03 -14.24 -16.14
CA LEU A 11 1.15 -13.11 -15.82
C LEU A 11 -0.21 -13.56 -15.29
N GLU A 12 -0.85 -14.53 -15.94
CA GLU A 12 -2.18 -15.01 -15.54
C GLU A 12 -2.15 -15.58 -14.11
N GLU A 13 -1.15 -16.39 -13.78
CA GLU A 13 -0.97 -16.95 -12.43
C GLU A 13 -0.75 -15.84 -11.38
N ARG A 14 0.16 -14.90 -11.65
CA ARG A 14 0.45 -13.77 -10.74
C ARG A 14 -0.77 -12.87 -10.55
N LEU A 15 -1.49 -12.56 -11.62
CA LEU A 15 -2.72 -11.77 -11.57
C LEU A 15 -3.81 -12.49 -10.79
N ASN A 16 -3.97 -13.80 -10.97
CA ASN A 16 -4.95 -14.58 -10.22
C ASN A 16 -4.60 -14.63 -8.72
N ARG A 17 -3.33 -14.77 -8.37
CA ARG A 17 -2.87 -14.69 -6.98
C ARG A 17 -3.11 -13.31 -6.38
N LEU A 18 -2.80 -12.23 -7.10
CA LEU A 18 -3.06 -10.87 -6.63
C LEU A 18 -4.55 -10.61 -6.43
N ARG A 19 -5.40 -11.03 -7.38
CA ARG A 19 -6.87 -10.96 -7.24
C ARG A 19 -7.39 -11.78 -6.07
N HIS A 20 -6.79 -12.93 -5.80
CA HIS A 20 -7.14 -13.72 -4.63
C HIS A 20 -6.82 -12.97 -3.34
N ARG A 21 -5.58 -12.46 -3.19
CA ARG A 21 -5.16 -11.64 -2.03
C ARG A 21 -6.10 -10.45 -1.80
N MET A 22 -6.48 -9.74 -2.86
CA MET A 22 -7.42 -8.60 -2.81
C MET A 22 -8.82 -8.95 -2.30
N LYS A 23 -9.24 -10.23 -2.36
CA LYS A 23 -10.57 -10.70 -1.92
C LYS A 23 -10.56 -11.31 -0.52
N VAL A 24 -9.40 -11.45 0.11
CA VAL A 24 -9.30 -11.97 1.48
C VAL A 24 -9.64 -10.84 2.45
N TYR A 25 -10.75 -11.00 3.18
CA TYR A 25 -11.08 -10.14 4.31
C TYR A 25 -10.19 -10.46 5.51
N PHE A 26 -9.83 -9.44 6.29
CA PHE A 26 -9.23 -9.67 7.60
C PHE A 26 -10.22 -10.40 8.51
N ASP A 27 -9.71 -11.35 9.29
CA ASP A 27 -10.48 -12.17 10.22
C ASP A 27 -9.66 -12.32 11.49
N GLY A 28 -10.12 -11.68 12.57
CA GLY A 28 -9.44 -11.70 13.85
C GLY A 28 -9.45 -13.06 14.56
N SER A 29 -10.24 -14.03 14.09
CA SER A 29 -10.24 -15.39 14.62
C SER A 29 -9.19 -16.31 13.97
N ARG A 30 -8.66 -15.91 12.80
CA ARG A 30 -7.70 -16.69 12.04
C ARG A 30 -6.27 -16.54 12.58
N PRO A 31 -5.59 -17.64 12.97
CA PRO A 31 -4.25 -17.57 13.55
C PRO A 31 -3.21 -16.90 12.65
N ASP A 32 -3.27 -17.15 11.33
CA ASP A 32 -2.35 -16.57 10.36
C ASP A 32 -2.53 -15.05 10.19
N HIS A 33 -3.78 -14.57 10.26
CA HIS A 33 -4.06 -13.13 10.23
C HIS A 33 -3.60 -12.41 11.52
N GLN A 34 -3.83 -13.06 12.67
CA GLN A 34 -3.31 -12.57 13.95
C GLN A 34 -1.78 -12.50 13.95
N GLU A 35 -1.12 -13.52 13.38
CA GLU A 35 0.33 -13.57 13.31
C GLU A 35 0.91 -12.49 12.40
N ALA A 36 0.23 -12.18 11.29
CA ALA A 36 0.60 -11.05 10.45
C ALA A 36 0.55 -9.71 11.20
N LEU A 37 -0.44 -9.49 12.08
CA LEU A 37 -0.49 -8.31 12.95
C LEU A 37 0.69 -8.28 13.94
N ARG A 38 0.98 -9.40 14.61
CA ARG A 38 2.12 -9.49 15.52
C ARG A 38 3.43 -9.20 14.79
N ALA A 39 3.62 -9.80 13.63
CA ALA A 39 4.78 -9.59 12.79
C ALA A 39 4.91 -8.13 12.34
N LEU A 40 3.80 -7.46 12.02
CA LEU A 40 3.79 -6.03 11.71
C LEU A 40 4.24 -5.22 12.91
N TRP A 41 3.68 -5.47 14.10
CA TRP A 41 4.11 -4.78 15.32
C TRP A 41 5.60 -4.97 15.59
N SER A 42 6.10 -6.21 15.54
CA SER A 42 7.52 -6.50 15.77
C SER A 42 8.43 -5.85 14.72
N ALA A 43 8.00 -5.79 13.46
CA ALA A 43 8.73 -5.10 12.40
C ALA A 43 8.73 -3.58 12.62
N THR A 44 7.61 -3.00 13.11
CA THR A 44 7.41 -1.56 13.32
C THR A 44 7.93 -1.05 14.68
N TYR A 45 8.07 -1.88 15.71
CA TYR A 45 8.66 -1.50 16.98
C TYR A 45 9.62 -2.58 17.51
N PRO A 46 10.81 -2.72 16.90
CA PRO A 46 11.82 -3.66 17.37
C PRO A 46 12.11 -3.46 18.86
N GLY A 47 12.01 -4.54 19.63
CA GLY A 47 12.25 -4.52 21.08
C GLY A 47 11.08 -4.04 21.95
N LYS A 48 9.94 -3.63 21.39
CA LYS A 48 8.72 -3.38 22.16
C LYS A 48 7.76 -4.57 22.07
N GLU A 49 7.44 -5.18 23.22
CA GLU A 49 6.46 -6.27 23.29
C GLU A 49 5.04 -5.76 22.99
N LEU A 50 4.26 -6.57 22.26
CA LEU A 50 2.83 -6.35 22.07
C LEU A 50 2.07 -7.08 23.18
N HIS A 51 1.38 -6.35 24.05
CA HIS A 51 0.63 -6.93 25.18
C HIS A 51 -0.64 -7.66 24.74
N GLY A 52 -1.17 -7.35 23.55
CA GLY A 52 -2.32 -8.03 23.01
C GLY A 52 -2.82 -7.44 21.71
N LEU A 53 -3.56 -8.25 20.95
CA LEU A 53 -4.17 -7.84 19.68
C LEU A 53 -5.25 -6.77 19.85
N ILE A 54 -5.80 -6.61 21.06
CA ILE A 54 -6.73 -5.55 21.42
C ILE A 54 -6.13 -4.71 22.57
N SER A 55 -5.40 -3.65 22.24
CA SER A 55 -4.65 -2.82 23.19
C SER A 55 -4.47 -1.39 22.68
N ASP A 56 -4.27 -0.42 23.59
CA ASP A 56 -4.05 0.99 23.20
C ASP A 56 -2.73 1.20 22.45
N GLN A 57 -1.80 0.23 22.49
CA GLN A 57 -0.53 0.27 21.77
C GLN A 57 -0.72 0.49 20.27
N TRP A 58 -1.81 -0.03 19.69
CA TRP A 58 -2.12 0.17 18.27
C TRP A 58 -2.34 1.64 17.90
N LYS A 59 -2.79 2.48 18.83
CA LYS A 59 -2.91 3.92 18.56
C LYS A 59 -1.55 4.58 18.35
N GLU A 60 -0.48 4.08 18.96
CA GLU A 60 0.90 4.57 18.73
C GLU A 60 1.35 4.36 17.28
N MET A 61 0.82 3.32 16.62
CA MET A 61 1.08 3.01 15.21
C MET A 61 0.14 3.76 14.25
N GLY A 62 -0.79 4.56 14.78
CA GLY A 62 -1.75 5.30 13.99
C GLY A 62 -2.96 4.50 13.52
N TRP A 63 -3.32 3.40 14.19
CA TRP A 63 -4.63 2.75 14.00
C TRP A 63 -5.76 3.61 14.59
N GLN A 64 -6.99 3.55 14.05
CA GLN A 64 -8.11 4.37 14.54
C GLN A 64 -8.50 4.06 15.99
N GLY A 65 -8.28 2.83 16.44
CA GLY A 65 -8.68 2.35 17.75
C GLY A 65 -7.71 1.34 18.34
N ARG A 66 -8.14 0.72 19.43
CA ARG A 66 -7.37 -0.33 20.12
C ARG A 66 -7.41 -1.69 19.43
N ASP A 67 -8.21 -1.84 18.39
CA ASP A 67 -8.42 -3.07 17.64
C ASP A 67 -8.27 -2.77 16.14
N PRO A 68 -7.14 -3.14 15.50
CA PRO A 68 -6.90 -2.89 14.08
C PRO A 68 -7.92 -3.55 13.14
N SER A 69 -8.65 -4.58 13.59
CA SER A 69 -9.57 -5.33 12.73
C SER A 69 -10.65 -4.46 12.08
N THR A 70 -10.99 -3.33 12.71
CA THR A 70 -12.03 -2.42 12.23
C THR A 70 -11.61 -1.60 11.01
N ASP A 71 -10.31 -1.40 10.81
CA ASP A 71 -9.74 -0.51 9.80
C ASP A 71 -9.59 -1.20 8.44
N PHE A 72 -9.51 -2.54 8.41
CA PHE A 72 -9.32 -3.33 7.18
C PHE A 72 -10.57 -3.45 6.29
N ARG A 73 -11.70 -2.82 6.64
CA ARG A 73 -12.98 -2.99 5.92
C ARG A 73 -12.93 -2.56 4.45
N GLY A 74 -12.08 -1.58 4.12
CA GLY A 74 -11.95 -1.05 2.75
C GLY A 74 -11.04 -1.88 1.86
N ALA A 75 -9.83 -2.20 2.34
CA ALA A 75 -8.77 -2.82 1.55
C ALA A 75 -8.55 -4.32 1.83
N GLY A 76 -9.13 -4.87 2.90
CA GLY A 76 -8.99 -6.27 3.27
C GLY A 76 -7.59 -6.62 3.82
N PHE A 77 -7.31 -7.92 3.91
CA PHE A 77 -6.09 -8.47 4.50
C PHE A 77 -4.81 -8.07 3.73
N ILE A 78 -4.90 -7.87 2.41
CA ILE A 78 -3.75 -7.45 1.59
C ILE A 78 -3.12 -6.14 2.07
N SER A 79 -3.89 -5.22 2.66
CA SER A 79 -3.33 -3.99 3.21
C SER A 79 -2.43 -4.22 4.43
N LEU A 80 -2.71 -5.25 5.24
CA LEU A 80 -1.82 -5.69 6.31
C LEU A 80 -0.55 -6.34 5.73
N GLU A 81 -0.68 -7.14 4.67
CA GLU A 81 0.48 -7.71 3.98
C GLU A 81 1.38 -6.60 3.40
N ASN A 82 0.79 -5.56 2.80
CA ASN A 82 1.54 -4.43 2.26
C ASN A 82 2.25 -3.62 3.35
N LEU A 83 1.57 -3.30 4.45
CA LEU A 83 2.17 -2.66 5.62
C LEU A 83 3.36 -3.48 6.15
N LEU A 84 3.18 -4.80 6.26
CA LEU A 84 4.23 -5.71 6.72
C LEU A 84 5.40 -5.78 5.73
N PHE A 85 5.13 -5.82 4.43
CA PHE A 85 6.15 -5.82 3.39
C PHE A 85 6.98 -4.54 3.43
N PHE A 86 6.34 -3.38 3.53
CA PHE A 86 7.02 -2.09 3.71
C PHE A 86 7.83 -2.05 5.00
N ALA A 87 7.22 -2.46 6.12
CA ALA A 87 7.88 -2.49 7.42
C ALA A 87 9.06 -3.47 7.50
N LYS A 88 9.12 -4.52 6.68
CA LYS A 88 10.26 -5.44 6.64
C LYS A 88 11.35 -5.00 5.67
N THR A 89 10.98 -4.34 4.57
CA THR A 89 11.89 -4.09 3.46
C THR A 89 12.59 -2.73 3.56
N PHE A 90 11.87 -1.68 3.96
CA PHE A 90 12.35 -0.29 3.81
C PHE A 90 12.41 0.50 5.12
N SER A 91 12.06 -0.12 6.24
CA SER A 91 11.87 0.60 7.51
C SER A 91 13.17 0.81 8.33
N GLN A 92 14.34 0.64 7.72
CA GLN A 92 15.63 0.75 8.40
C GLN A 92 15.88 2.20 8.87
N GLY A 93 15.61 2.49 10.15
CA GLY A 93 16.25 3.60 10.86
C GLY A 93 15.47 4.91 11.04
N GLY A 94 14.24 5.05 10.54
CA GLY A 94 13.41 6.22 10.89
C GLY A 94 13.02 6.19 12.38
N ASN A 95 13.11 7.32 13.08
CA ASN A 95 12.59 7.43 14.45
C ASN A 95 11.05 7.43 14.39
N ARG A 96 10.46 6.23 14.36
CA ARG A 96 9.02 5.94 14.18
C ARG A 96 8.09 6.55 15.25
N SER A 97 8.69 7.19 16.26
CA SER A 97 8.04 8.02 17.27
C SER A 97 7.48 9.33 16.72
N ALA A 98 7.77 9.68 15.45
CA ALA A 98 7.57 11.02 14.89
C ALA A 98 6.62 11.10 13.68
N TRP A 99 5.83 10.07 13.38
CA TRP A 99 4.86 10.16 12.27
C TRP A 99 3.81 11.25 12.58
N GLU A 100 3.76 12.29 11.75
CA GLU A 100 2.84 13.42 11.91
C GLU A 100 1.41 13.11 11.42
N TYR A 101 1.19 11.88 10.95
CA TYR A 101 -0.08 11.35 10.44
C TYR A 101 -0.32 9.92 10.94
N PRO A 102 -1.56 9.42 10.92
CA PRO A 102 -1.88 8.05 11.33
C PRO A 102 -1.32 7.01 10.34
N PHE A 103 -0.08 6.57 10.57
CA PHE A 103 0.72 5.71 9.69
C PHE A 103 -0.05 4.48 9.18
N ALA A 104 -0.63 3.69 10.09
CA ALA A 104 -1.32 2.46 9.71
C ALA A 104 -2.56 2.73 8.82
N VAL A 105 -3.37 3.72 9.18
CA VAL A 105 -4.56 4.10 8.41
C VAL A 105 -4.18 4.68 7.05
N ALA A 106 -3.09 5.45 6.98
CA ALA A 106 -2.53 5.93 5.72
C ALA A 106 -2.17 4.76 4.79
N GLY A 107 -1.48 3.75 5.32
CA GLY A 107 -1.14 2.54 4.56
C GLY A 107 -2.35 1.80 4.02
N VAL A 108 -3.36 1.55 4.87
CA VAL A 108 -4.61 0.90 4.43
C VAL A 108 -5.29 1.69 3.29
N ASN A 109 -5.31 3.01 3.39
CA ASN A 109 -5.87 3.88 2.36
C ASN A 109 -5.06 3.86 1.05
N ILE A 110 -3.74 3.77 1.12
CA ILE A 110 -2.87 3.65 -0.06
C ILE A 110 -3.15 2.34 -0.80
N THR A 111 -3.24 1.21 -0.08
CA THR A 111 -3.62 -0.06 -0.70
C THR A 111 -4.97 0.08 -1.40
N PHE A 112 -5.98 0.64 -0.72
CA PHE A 112 -7.29 0.86 -1.32
C PHE A 112 -7.23 1.74 -2.58
N MET A 113 -6.47 2.83 -2.56
CA MET A 113 -6.28 3.71 -3.71
C MET A 113 -5.66 2.95 -4.90
N ILE A 114 -4.57 2.22 -4.69
CA ILE A 114 -3.89 1.47 -5.77
C ILE A 114 -4.83 0.43 -6.36
N MET A 115 -5.62 -0.26 -5.53
CA MET A 115 -6.64 -1.20 -6.01
C MET A 115 -7.67 -0.53 -6.93
N GLN A 116 -8.11 0.69 -6.60
CA GLN A 116 -9.03 1.47 -7.44
C GLN A 116 -8.36 1.99 -8.72
N MET A 117 -7.13 2.51 -8.61
CA MET A 117 -6.35 3.05 -9.73
C MET A 117 -6.07 1.98 -10.80
N LEU A 118 -5.73 0.77 -10.37
CA LEU A 118 -5.43 -0.37 -11.25
C LEU A 118 -6.70 -1.12 -11.70
N ASP A 119 -7.81 -0.97 -10.98
CA ASP A 119 -9.11 -1.59 -11.25
C ASP A 119 -9.00 -3.09 -11.60
N LEU A 120 -8.19 -3.86 -10.86
CA LEU A 120 -7.75 -5.21 -11.26
C LEU A 120 -8.88 -6.25 -11.39
N ASP A 121 -10.02 -6.00 -10.74
CA ASP A 121 -11.23 -6.83 -10.83
C ASP A 121 -12.04 -6.61 -12.12
N ALA A 122 -11.79 -5.52 -12.87
CA ALA A 122 -12.50 -5.31 -14.13
C ALA A 122 -12.16 -6.39 -15.18
N LEU A 123 -13.20 -6.88 -15.84
CA LEU A 123 -13.13 -7.88 -16.92
C LEU A 123 -12.47 -7.33 -18.20
N LYS A 124 -12.44 -6.01 -18.38
CA LYS A 124 -11.78 -5.33 -19.50
C LYS A 124 -10.83 -4.26 -18.96
N PRO A 125 -9.64 -4.08 -19.56
CA PRO A 125 -8.77 -2.95 -19.22
C PRO A 125 -9.52 -1.64 -19.45
N ARG A 126 -9.71 -0.84 -18.39
CA ARG A 126 -10.38 0.46 -18.47
C ARG A 126 -9.40 1.62 -18.58
N THR A 127 -8.16 1.43 -18.16
CA THR A 127 -7.12 2.46 -18.10
C THR A 127 -5.81 1.94 -18.72
N PHE A 128 -5.06 2.84 -19.33
CA PHE A 128 -3.73 2.51 -19.86
C PHE A 128 -2.73 2.16 -18.73
N ILE A 129 -2.87 2.80 -17.57
CA ILE A 129 -2.14 2.50 -16.32
C ILE A 129 -2.23 1.03 -15.95
N ARG A 130 -3.43 0.43 -16.02
CA ARG A 130 -3.59 -1.00 -15.74
C ARG A 130 -2.76 -1.86 -16.69
N SER A 131 -2.75 -1.54 -17.98
CA SER A 131 -1.98 -2.31 -18.97
C SER A 131 -0.49 -2.24 -18.69
N VAL A 132 0.03 -1.06 -18.34
CA VAL A 132 1.43 -0.88 -17.96
C VAL A 132 1.77 -1.68 -16.70
N PHE A 133 0.93 -1.58 -15.66
CA PHE A 133 1.13 -2.35 -14.44
C PHE A 133 1.10 -3.87 -14.68
N LEU A 134 0.20 -4.37 -15.54
CA LEU A 134 0.15 -5.79 -15.87
C LEU A 134 1.41 -6.26 -16.61
N GLN A 135 2.04 -5.39 -17.40
CA GLN A 135 3.35 -5.68 -18.01
C GLN A 135 4.46 -5.76 -16.95
N MET A 136 4.44 -4.91 -15.92
CA MET A 136 5.40 -4.98 -14.81
C MET A 136 5.17 -6.25 -13.97
N LEU A 137 3.91 -6.59 -13.72
CA LEU A 137 3.52 -7.80 -13.00
C LEU A 137 3.90 -9.09 -13.74
N SER A 138 3.99 -9.07 -15.08
CA SER A 138 4.45 -10.25 -15.84
C SER A 138 5.93 -10.56 -15.59
N GLU A 139 6.71 -9.59 -15.13
CA GLU A 139 8.13 -9.75 -14.86
C GLU A 139 8.44 -9.94 -13.37
N ASN A 140 7.68 -9.29 -12.49
CA ASN A 140 7.93 -9.31 -11.04
C ASN A 140 6.65 -9.58 -10.24
N GLU A 141 6.64 -10.66 -9.46
CA GLU A 141 5.51 -10.99 -8.60
C GLU A 141 5.26 -10.01 -7.45
N TRP A 142 6.29 -9.26 -7.06
CA TRP A 142 6.23 -8.24 -6.01
C TRP A 142 5.85 -6.86 -6.55
N ALA A 143 5.52 -6.73 -7.85
CA ALA A 143 5.23 -5.43 -8.47
C ALA A 143 4.13 -4.64 -7.72
N PHE A 144 3.09 -5.29 -7.21
CA PHE A 144 2.06 -4.62 -6.41
C PHE A 144 2.60 -4.11 -5.06
N ASP A 145 3.35 -4.96 -4.36
CA ASP A 145 3.91 -4.64 -3.04
C ASP A 145 5.01 -3.57 -3.13
N LEU A 146 5.80 -3.56 -4.21
CA LEU A 146 6.76 -2.50 -4.52
C LEU A 146 6.05 -1.18 -4.88
N LEU A 147 4.99 -1.24 -5.70
CA LEU A 147 4.21 -0.04 -6.05
C LEU A 147 3.58 0.57 -4.80
N TYR A 148 3.10 -0.26 -3.87
CA TYR A 148 2.65 0.19 -2.56
C TYR A 148 3.74 0.93 -1.79
N CYS A 149 4.97 0.40 -1.76
CA CYS A 149 6.07 1.06 -1.06
C CYS A 149 6.40 2.42 -1.68
N VAL A 150 6.48 2.51 -3.01
CA VAL A 150 6.68 3.78 -3.72
C VAL A 150 5.55 4.76 -3.41
N ALA A 151 4.29 4.31 -3.47
CA ALA A 151 3.13 5.14 -3.14
C ALA A 151 3.19 5.68 -1.72
N PHE A 152 3.66 4.87 -0.76
CA PHE A 152 3.81 5.26 0.62
C PHE A 152 4.84 6.38 0.79
N VAL A 153 6.04 6.25 0.23
CA VAL A 153 7.07 7.29 0.36
C VAL A 153 6.73 8.57 -0.42
N VAL A 154 6.01 8.47 -1.54
CA VAL A 154 5.50 9.66 -2.25
C VAL A 154 4.47 10.39 -1.40
N MET A 155 3.55 9.66 -0.78
CA MET A 155 2.55 10.25 0.12
C MET A 155 3.23 10.91 1.34
N ASP A 156 4.18 10.22 1.98
CA ASP A 156 4.96 10.73 3.11
C ASP A 156 5.72 12.02 2.75
N LYS A 157 6.43 12.01 1.62
CA LYS A 157 7.14 13.19 1.11
C LYS A 157 6.18 14.37 0.87
N GLN A 158 5.06 14.13 0.20
CA GLN A 158 4.08 15.20 -0.08
C GLN A 158 3.40 15.71 1.20
N TRP A 159 3.19 14.84 2.19
CA TRP A 159 2.68 15.24 3.50
C TRP A 159 3.63 16.25 4.16
N LEU A 160 4.91 15.90 4.23
CA LEU A 160 5.95 16.73 4.86
C LEU A 160 6.16 18.04 4.10
N GLU A 161 6.20 18.02 2.76
CA GLU A 161 6.37 19.22 1.93
C GLU A 161 5.22 20.23 2.08
N LYS A 162 4.00 19.74 2.35
CA LYS A 162 2.83 20.60 2.57
C LYS A 162 2.69 21.10 3.99
N ASN A 163 3.56 20.66 4.91
CA ASN A 163 3.44 20.90 6.35
C ASN A 163 2.03 20.52 6.83
N ALA A 164 1.52 19.39 6.33
CA ALA A 164 0.14 18.97 6.54
C ALA A 164 -0.10 18.58 8.00
N THR A 165 -1.27 18.90 8.51
CA THR A 165 -1.67 18.61 9.88
C THR A 165 -2.54 17.36 9.95
N TYR A 166 -2.56 16.71 11.12
CA TYR A 166 -3.47 15.59 11.39
C TYR A 166 -4.94 15.90 11.03
N MET A 167 -5.37 17.16 11.15
CA MET A 167 -6.74 17.58 10.81
C MET A 167 -7.06 17.50 9.31
N GLU A 168 -6.03 17.57 8.46
CA GLU A 168 -6.16 17.37 7.02
C GLU A 168 -6.27 15.87 6.68
N PHE A 169 -5.90 14.99 7.62
CA PHE A 169 -6.25 13.58 7.62
C PHE A 169 -7.72 13.38 7.97
N ASN A 170 -8.59 13.63 7.00
CA ASN A 170 -10.01 13.35 7.17
C ASN A 170 -10.27 11.84 7.00
N VAL A 171 -10.09 11.07 8.09
CA VAL A 171 -10.25 9.60 8.11
C VAL A 171 -11.65 9.17 7.65
N ARG A 172 -12.66 10.04 7.79
CA ARG A 172 -14.06 9.75 7.49
C ARG A 172 -14.40 9.72 6.00
N GLU A 173 -13.58 10.34 5.14
CA GLU A 173 -13.84 10.50 3.71
C GLU A 173 -12.74 9.93 2.80
N LYS A 174 -11.91 8.98 3.29
CA LYS A 174 -10.79 8.38 2.53
C LYS A 174 -9.78 9.44 2.06
N LEU A 175 -8.77 9.71 2.88
CA LEU A 175 -7.53 10.36 2.44
C LEU A 175 -7.71 11.62 1.53
N ASN A 176 -8.61 12.54 1.88
CA ASN A 176 -8.81 13.84 1.18
C ASN A 176 -7.60 14.79 1.26
N ILE A 177 -6.55 14.36 1.94
CA ILE A 177 -5.40 15.14 2.42
C ILE A 177 -4.58 15.75 1.29
N LEU A 178 -4.75 15.23 0.09
CA LEU A 178 -4.00 15.66 -1.08
C LEU A 178 -4.91 15.81 -2.29
N THR A 179 -6.21 16.02 -2.12
CA THR A 179 -7.10 16.24 -3.28
C THR A 179 -6.99 17.69 -3.77
N PHE A 180 -7.00 17.93 -5.08
CA PHE A 180 -7.15 19.32 -5.57
C PHE A 180 -8.54 19.84 -5.18
N PRO A 181 -8.73 21.17 -4.99
CA PRO A 181 -10.02 21.76 -4.59
C PRO A 181 -11.23 21.34 -5.45
N ASN A 182 -11.01 20.90 -6.69
CA ASN A 182 -12.03 20.43 -7.63
C ASN A 182 -11.84 18.98 -8.10
N ASN A 183 -10.89 18.23 -7.56
CA ASN A 183 -10.57 16.87 -7.98
C ASN A 183 -10.50 15.94 -6.77
N LYS A 184 -11.38 14.94 -6.71
CA LYS A 184 -11.43 13.96 -5.61
C LYS A 184 -10.25 12.98 -5.58
N ARG A 185 -9.31 13.06 -6.53
CA ARG A 185 -8.13 12.20 -6.58
C ARG A 185 -6.96 12.81 -5.79
N PRO A 186 -6.26 12.04 -4.95
CA PRO A 186 -5.07 12.50 -4.25
C PRO A 186 -3.91 12.86 -5.21
N ILE A 187 -3.12 13.88 -4.87
CA ILE A 187 -1.97 14.36 -5.67
C ILE A 187 -0.93 13.25 -5.85
N PHE A 188 -0.69 12.41 -4.83
CA PHE A 188 0.24 11.30 -4.94
C PHE A 188 -0.25 10.21 -5.91
N GLU A 189 -1.56 9.98 -6.04
CA GLU A 189 -2.11 9.12 -7.09
C GLU A 189 -1.78 9.67 -8.49
N THR A 190 -1.96 10.99 -8.70
CA THR A 190 -1.62 11.63 -9.98
C THR A 190 -0.12 11.54 -10.29
N GLN A 191 0.74 11.65 -9.28
CA GLN A 191 2.18 11.48 -9.45
C GLN A 191 2.54 10.03 -9.86
N LEU A 192 1.96 9.03 -9.19
CA LEU A 192 2.18 7.63 -9.53
C LEU A 192 1.72 7.30 -10.94
N GLU A 193 0.53 7.79 -11.34
CA GLU A 193 0.04 7.61 -12.71
C GLU A 193 1.01 8.22 -13.73
N ARG A 194 1.54 9.41 -13.46
CA ARG A 194 2.51 10.06 -14.34
C ARG A 194 3.81 9.25 -14.45
N GLU A 195 4.36 8.79 -13.32
CA GLU A 195 5.63 8.03 -13.30
C GLU A 195 5.48 6.66 -13.98
N LEU A 196 4.37 5.96 -13.77
CA LEU A 196 4.08 4.69 -14.46
C LEU A 196 3.98 4.85 -15.98
N LEU A 197 3.69 6.04 -16.50
CA LEU A 197 3.56 6.30 -17.93
C LEU A 197 4.82 6.86 -18.59
N MET A 198 5.94 6.95 -17.86
CA MET A 198 7.21 7.39 -18.43
C MET A 198 7.80 6.31 -19.33
N ASP A 199 8.35 6.72 -20.49
CA ASP A 199 8.87 5.81 -21.52
C ASP A 199 10.03 4.92 -21.04
N ASP A 200 10.80 5.39 -20.05
CA ASP A 200 11.95 4.71 -19.46
C ASP A 200 11.59 3.87 -18.21
N VAL A 201 10.32 3.86 -17.80
CA VAL A 201 9.85 3.10 -16.63
C VAL A 201 9.26 1.76 -17.09
N LEU A 202 10.08 0.71 -17.03
CA LEU A 202 9.68 -0.66 -17.43
C LEU A 202 9.38 -1.57 -16.23
N ARG A 203 9.86 -1.19 -15.05
CA ARG A 203 9.67 -1.86 -13.75
C ARG A 203 9.32 -0.82 -12.69
N ILE A 204 8.81 -1.26 -11.55
CA ILE A 204 8.52 -0.36 -10.43
C ILE A 204 9.82 0.29 -9.91
N GLU A 205 10.90 -0.45 -9.96
CA GLU A 205 12.24 -0.05 -9.57
C GLU A 205 12.83 1.05 -10.47
N ASP A 206 12.30 1.22 -11.68
CA ASP A 206 12.72 2.28 -12.61
C ASP A 206 11.99 3.61 -12.33
N MET A 207 10.93 3.59 -11.51
CA MET A 207 10.17 4.81 -11.19
C MET A 207 11.06 5.83 -10.46
N PRO A 208 11.02 7.13 -10.83
CA PRO A 208 11.81 8.16 -10.15
C PRO A 208 11.65 8.14 -8.62
N SER A 209 10.43 7.94 -8.13
CA SER A 209 10.13 7.89 -6.70
C SER A 209 10.63 6.63 -5.99
N TYR A 210 11.03 5.58 -6.71
CA TYR A 210 11.65 4.40 -6.10
C TYR A 210 12.94 4.74 -5.36
N THR A 211 13.67 5.76 -5.83
CA THR A 211 14.90 6.25 -5.17
C THR A 211 14.68 6.77 -3.75
N LEU A 212 13.44 7.10 -3.38
CA LEU A 212 13.08 7.52 -2.02
C LEU A 212 13.04 6.35 -1.02
N LEU A 213 13.07 5.11 -1.50
CA LEU A 213 13.12 3.89 -0.68
C LEU A 213 14.54 3.46 -0.30
N CYS A 214 15.56 4.05 -0.92
CA CYS A 214 16.98 3.67 -0.81
C CYS A 214 17.76 4.51 0.21
#